data_AF-A0A6L7XDA7-F1
#
_entry.id   AF-A0A6L7XDA7-F1
#
_cell.length_a   1.000
_cell.length_b   1.000
_cell.length_c   1.000
_cell.angle_alpha   90.00
_cell.angle_beta   90.00
_cell.angle_gamma   90.00
#
_symmetry.space_group_name_H-M   'P 1'
#
loop_
_entity.id
_entity.type
_entity.pdbx_description
1 polymer ?
#
loop_
_entity_poly.entity_id
_entity_poly.type
_entity_poly.pdbx_seq_one_letter_code
_entity_poly.pdbx_strand_id
1 'polypeptide(L)'
;MRSPKRRRPRRRVRFVPAGTDLDSVAARASYGGSPEHKDMITSAGMPWPRGDASICPREYNDMELATGWLRSAIRVGSTGEPWEGGFPRYVWHQEGDTVFEARLVNRGNGSYKGYPLSDHERPPHLVD
;
A
#
# COMPACT_ATOMS: atom_id res chain seq x y z
N MET A 1 -15.49 -17.59 22.69
CA MET A 1 -16.14 -16.39 22.13
C MET A 1 -15.07 -15.57 21.40
N ARG A 2 -15.00 -15.61 20.05
CA ARG A 2 -14.05 -14.79 19.27
C ARG A 2 -14.49 -13.34 19.40
N SER A 3 -13.65 -12.47 19.99
CA SER A 3 -13.91 -11.03 20.01
C SER A 3 -14.24 -10.55 18.60
N PRO A 4 -15.33 -9.78 18.40
CA PRO A 4 -15.61 -9.17 17.11
C PRO A 4 -14.34 -8.41 16.70
N LYS A 5 -13.73 -8.79 15.57
CA LYS A 5 -12.60 -8.04 15.00
C LYS A 5 -13.13 -6.63 14.76
N ARG A 6 -12.87 -5.69 15.68
CA ARG A 6 -13.15 -4.27 15.48
C ARG A 6 -12.33 -3.86 14.27
N ARG A 7 -12.95 -3.86 13.08
CA ARG A 7 -12.39 -3.22 11.89
C ARG A 7 -12.33 -1.74 12.23
N ARG A 8 -11.18 -1.27 12.71
CA ARG A 8 -10.97 0.17 12.89
C ARG A 8 -11.30 0.83 11.55
N PRO A 9 -12.17 1.84 11.51
CA PRO A 9 -12.50 2.52 10.27
C PRO A 9 -11.20 3.05 9.64
N ARG A 10 -10.91 2.60 8.41
CA ARG A 10 -9.76 3.06 7.64
C ARG A 10 -10.08 4.49 7.20
N ARG A 11 -9.35 5.48 7.71
CA ARG A 11 -9.50 6.87 7.26
C ARG A 11 -8.81 7.05 5.91
N ARG A 12 -9.44 6.56 4.84
CA ARG A 12 -8.98 6.69 3.45
C ARG A 12 -9.37 8.05 2.87
N VAL A 13 -9.05 9.12 3.60
CA VAL A 13 -9.33 10.50 3.18
C VAL A 13 -8.09 11.06 2.53
N ARG A 14 -8.22 11.58 1.31
CA ARG A 14 -7.11 12.21 0.59
C ARG A 14 -6.60 13.41 1.39
N PHE A 15 -5.30 13.43 1.66
CA PHE A 15 -4.68 14.49 2.45
C PHE A 15 -3.16 14.53 2.27
N VAL A 16 -2.65 15.76 2.16
CA VAL A 16 -1.22 16.10 2.20
C VAL A 16 -1.04 17.24 3.21
N PRO A 17 -0.20 17.09 4.25
CA PRO A 17 0.09 18.19 5.18
C PRO A 17 0.74 19.36 4.44
N ALA A 18 0.35 20.59 4.78
CA ALA A 18 0.92 21.80 4.19
C ALA A 18 2.44 21.87 4.39
N GLY A 19 3.17 22.29 3.34
CA GLY A 19 4.63 22.39 3.37
C GLY A 19 5.38 21.04 3.31
N THR A 20 4.69 19.93 3.09
CA THR A 20 5.33 18.63 2.91
C THR A 20 6.10 18.59 1.58
N ASP A 21 7.39 18.30 1.64
CA ASP A 21 8.20 17.97 0.47
C ASP A 21 7.90 16.53 0.03
N LEU A 22 7.00 16.38 -0.94
CA LEU A 22 6.57 15.08 -1.46
C LEU A 22 7.69 14.33 -2.19
N ASP A 23 8.66 15.03 -2.80
CA ASP A 23 9.80 14.39 -3.46
C ASP A 23 10.74 13.75 -2.44
N SER A 24 11.00 14.43 -1.33
CA SER A 24 11.77 13.88 -0.21
C SER A 24 11.06 12.68 0.43
N VAL A 25 9.74 12.75 0.61
CA VAL A 25 8.95 11.62 1.15
C VAL A 25 8.99 10.44 0.18
N ALA A 26 8.80 10.68 -1.13
CA ALA A 26 8.87 9.65 -2.15
C ALA A 26 10.25 8.98 -2.19
N ALA A 27 11.34 9.75 -2.19
CA ALA A 27 12.69 9.20 -2.21
C ALA A 27 12.97 8.21 -1.06
N ARG A 28 12.36 8.45 0.11
CA ARG A 28 12.51 7.62 1.31
C ARG A 28 11.52 6.44 1.37
N ALA A 29 10.46 6.47 0.57
CA ALA A 29 9.46 5.40 0.55
C ALA A 29 9.97 4.18 -0.22
N SER A 30 9.65 2.99 0.29
CA SER A 30 10.02 1.71 -0.32
C SER A 30 8.89 0.69 -0.22
N TYR A 31 8.75 -0.14 -1.25
CA TYR A 31 7.88 -1.29 -1.21
C TYR A 31 8.58 -2.46 -0.52
N GLY A 32 8.09 -2.88 0.64
CA GLY A 32 8.72 -3.94 1.44
C GLY A 32 8.42 -5.36 0.94
N GLY A 33 7.53 -5.50 -0.05
CA GLY A 33 6.96 -6.79 -0.42
C GLY A 33 6.02 -7.35 0.64
N SER A 34 5.08 -8.18 0.22
CA SER A 34 4.31 -8.99 1.15
C SER A 34 4.85 -10.42 1.12
N PRO A 35 5.49 -10.92 2.20
CA PRO A 35 5.87 -12.33 2.31
C PRO A 35 4.67 -13.27 2.22
N GLU A 36 3.46 -12.75 2.44
CA GLU A 36 2.18 -13.46 2.40
C GLU A 36 1.71 -13.77 0.97
N HIS A 37 2.49 -13.40 -0.05
CA HIS A 37 2.20 -13.63 -1.48
C HIS A 37 3.39 -14.20 -2.27
N LYS A 38 4.39 -14.78 -1.58
CA LYS A 38 5.47 -15.51 -2.24
C LYS A 38 5.03 -16.95 -2.48
N ASP A 39 4.61 -17.28 -3.69
CA ASP A 39 4.48 -18.66 -4.17
C ASP A 39 5.87 -19.19 -4.61
N MET A 40 6.87 -18.99 -3.75
CA MET A 40 8.21 -19.54 -3.94
C MET A 40 8.60 -20.32 -2.70
N ILE A 41 8.94 -21.58 -2.92
CA ILE A 41 9.60 -22.44 -1.94
C ILE A 41 10.88 -21.72 -1.50
N THR A 42 10.93 -21.29 -0.25
CA THR A 42 12.17 -20.84 0.38
C THR A 42 12.83 -22.04 1.07
N SER A 43 14.15 -22.00 1.25
CA SER A 43 14.91 -23.03 1.98
C SER A 43 14.48 -23.19 3.46
N ALA A 44 13.64 -22.28 3.97
CA ALA A 44 13.09 -22.29 5.33
C ALA A 44 11.66 -22.89 5.43
N GLY A 45 11.13 -23.48 4.36
CA GLY A 45 9.79 -24.09 4.33
C GLY A 45 8.71 -23.19 3.68
N MET A 46 7.47 -23.69 3.63
CA MET A 46 6.33 -23.10 2.90
C MET A 46 5.64 -22.00 3.73
N PRO A 47 5.76 -20.71 3.41
CA PRO A 47 4.89 -19.70 4.01
C PRO A 47 3.51 -19.82 3.35
N TRP A 48 2.59 -20.54 3.99
CA TRP A 48 1.20 -20.57 3.52
C TRP A 48 0.64 -19.14 3.48
N PRO A 49 0.13 -18.66 2.32
CA PRO A 49 -0.65 -17.45 2.26
C PRO A 49 -1.82 -17.58 3.26
N ARG A 50 -2.07 -16.55 4.06
CA ARG A 50 -3.32 -16.52 4.83
C ARG A 50 -4.46 -16.42 3.82
N GLY A 51 -5.42 -17.34 3.89
CA GLY A 51 -6.50 -17.51 2.89
C GLY A 51 -7.48 -16.34 2.73
N ASP A 52 -7.23 -15.19 3.36
CA ASP A 52 -8.02 -13.96 3.27
C ASP A 52 -7.29 -12.80 2.56
N ALA A 53 -6.10 -13.05 2.01
CA ALA A 53 -5.28 -12.01 1.40
C ALA A 53 -5.41 -12.02 -0.14
N SER A 54 -5.83 -10.90 -0.73
CA SER A 54 -5.89 -10.69 -2.18
C SER A 54 -4.51 -10.94 -2.81
N ILE A 55 -4.43 -11.93 -3.71
CA ILE A 55 -3.20 -12.28 -4.41
C ILE A 55 -2.81 -11.09 -5.30
N CYS A 56 -1.60 -10.56 -5.12
CA CYS A 56 -1.04 -9.60 -6.07
C CYS A 56 -0.80 -10.33 -7.40
N PRO A 57 -1.36 -9.86 -8.54
CA PRO A 57 -1.12 -10.46 -9.84
C PRO A 57 0.39 -10.58 -10.11
N ARG A 58 0.80 -11.69 -10.75
CA ARG A 58 2.22 -12.05 -10.95
C ARG A 58 2.99 -11.00 -11.76
N GLU A 59 2.27 -10.30 -12.65
CA GLU A 59 2.73 -9.15 -13.44
C GLU A 59 3.13 -7.93 -12.59
N TYR A 60 2.66 -7.83 -11.34
CA TYR A 60 2.94 -6.73 -10.42
C TYR A 60 3.83 -7.15 -9.25
N ASN A 61 4.49 -8.31 -9.35
CA ASN A 61 5.39 -8.85 -8.34
C ASN A 61 6.84 -8.33 -8.47
N ASP A 62 7.06 -7.30 -9.29
CA ASP A 62 8.33 -6.60 -9.39
C ASP A 62 8.40 -5.52 -8.30
N MET A 63 9.34 -5.69 -7.37
CA MET A 63 9.54 -4.76 -6.24
C MET A 63 10.03 -3.38 -6.70
N GLU A 64 10.80 -3.31 -7.79
CA GLU A 64 11.32 -2.05 -8.32
C GLU A 64 10.18 -1.27 -8.99
N LEU A 65 9.37 -1.96 -9.81
CA LEU A 65 8.18 -1.37 -10.42
C LEU A 65 7.19 -0.88 -9.35
N ALA A 66 6.86 -1.71 -8.36
CA ALA A 66 5.95 -1.35 -7.28
C ALA A 66 6.48 -0.18 -6.43
N THR A 67 7.80 -0.12 -6.20
CA THR A 67 8.43 1.04 -5.56
C THR A 67 8.32 2.27 -6.44
N GLY A 68 8.50 2.16 -7.76
CA GLY A 68 8.32 3.23 -8.73
C GLY A 68 6.91 3.83 -8.67
N TRP A 69 5.88 2.98 -8.70
CA TRP A 69 4.48 3.39 -8.58
C TRP A 69 4.17 4.07 -7.25
N LEU A 70 4.61 3.48 -6.14
CA LEU A 70 4.47 4.07 -4.81
C LEU A 70 5.04 5.50 -4.77
N ARG A 71 6.26 5.67 -5.29
CA ARG A 71 6.94 6.97 -5.30
C ARG A 71 6.24 7.97 -6.21
N SER A 72 5.80 7.53 -7.39
CA SER A 72 5.02 8.36 -8.32
C SER A 72 3.73 8.86 -7.67
N ALA A 73 2.97 7.97 -7.05
CA ALA A 73 1.72 8.29 -6.35
C ALA A 73 1.93 9.27 -5.19
N ILE A 74 3.02 9.14 -4.43
CA ILE A 74 3.38 10.10 -3.37
C ILE A 74 3.67 11.48 -3.97
N ARG A 75 4.47 11.56 -5.05
CA ARG A 75 4.83 12.84 -5.69
C ARG A 75 3.62 13.63 -6.17
N VAL A 76 2.60 12.94 -6.70
CA VAL A 76 1.35 13.58 -7.18
C VAL A 76 0.34 13.83 -6.05
N GLY A 77 0.70 13.53 -4.79
CA GLY A 77 -0.17 13.74 -3.64
C GLY A 77 -1.38 12.80 -3.60
N SER A 78 -1.27 11.62 -4.21
CA SER A 78 -2.27 10.55 -4.12
C SER A 78 -2.10 9.79 -2.80
N THR A 79 -2.28 10.51 -1.71
CA THR A 79 -1.96 10.06 -0.35
C THR A 79 -3.13 10.28 0.60
N GLY A 80 -3.20 9.48 1.67
CA GLY A 80 -4.26 9.53 2.65
C GLY A 80 -3.81 9.53 4.11
N GLU A 81 -4.70 10.01 4.97
CA GLU A 81 -4.50 10.12 6.42
C GLU A 81 -4.46 8.75 7.15
N PRO A 82 -3.94 8.69 8.38
CA PRO A 82 -3.08 9.70 9.01
C PRO A 82 -1.70 9.75 8.35
N TRP A 83 -0.92 10.79 8.63
CA TRP A 83 0.52 10.77 8.37
C TRP A 83 1.26 10.33 9.63
N GLU A 84 2.12 9.32 9.52
CA GLU A 84 2.85 8.71 10.63
C GLU A 84 4.35 8.70 10.32
N GLY A 85 5.18 9.28 11.20
CA GLY A 85 6.63 9.33 10.99
C GLY A 85 7.06 10.12 9.75
N GLY A 86 6.22 11.05 9.29
CA GLY A 86 6.45 11.82 8.06
C GLY A 86 6.02 11.10 6.78
N PHE A 87 5.32 9.98 6.88
CA PHE A 87 4.84 9.19 5.75
C PHE A 87 3.31 9.07 5.75
N PRO A 88 2.65 9.11 4.59
CA PRO A 88 1.20 8.88 4.52
C PRO A 88 0.85 7.43 4.87
N ARG A 89 -0.25 7.21 5.59
CA ARG A 89 -0.70 5.84 5.92
C ARG A 89 -1.13 5.08 4.68
N TYR A 90 -1.80 5.76 3.77
CA TYR A 90 -2.35 5.22 2.54
C TYR A 90 -1.79 5.97 1.34
N VAL A 91 -1.48 5.25 0.28
CA VAL A 91 -1.07 5.79 -1.02
C VAL A 91 -1.81 5.00 -2.09
N TRP A 92 -2.31 5.69 -3.11
CA TRP A 92 -3.05 5.04 -4.20
C TRP A 92 -2.39 5.29 -5.55
N HIS A 93 -2.17 4.21 -6.31
CA HIS A 93 -1.69 4.26 -7.68
C HIS A 93 -2.73 3.59 -8.58
N GLN A 94 -3.00 4.14 -9.75
CA GLN A 94 -3.85 3.50 -10.75
C GLN A 94 -2.98 3.06 -11.92
N GLU A 95 -3.07 1.78 -12.26
CA GLU A 95 -2.43 1.21 -13.45
C GLU A 95 -3.53 0.55 -14.30
N GLY A 96 -3.79 1.11 -15.48
CA GLY A 96 -4.93 0.73 -16.30
C GLY A 96 -6.25 0.81 -15.51
N ASP A 97 -6.96 -0.32 -15.46
CA ASP A 97 -8.23 -0.44 -14.74
C ASP A 97 -8.08 -0.81 -13.26
N THR A 98 -6.85 -1.07 -12.78
CA THR A 98 -6.62 -1.53 -11.40
C THR A 98 -6.10 -0.39 -10.52
N VAL A 99 -6.77 -0.15 -9.39
CA VAL A 99 -6.27 0.75 -8.34
C VAL A 99 -5.54 -0.06 -7.28
N PHE A 100 -4.31 0.31 -6.98
CA PHE A 100 -3.49 -0.26 -5.93
C PHE A 100 -3.49 0.64 -4.71
N GLU A 101 -3.75 0.08 -3.52
CA GLU A 101 -3.54 0.76 -2.24
C GLU A 101 -2.27 0.24 -1.59
N ALA A 102 -1.30 1.13 -1.41
CA ALA A 102 -0.15 0.89 -0.57
C ALA A 102 -0.41 1.41 0.85
N ARG A 103 -0.21 0.54 1.85
CA ARG A 103 -0.35 0.85 3.26
C ARG A 103 1.00 0.84 3.96
N LEU A 104 1.26 1.89 4.74
CA LEU A 104 2.44 1.98 5.59
C LEU A 104 2.44 0.85 6.63
N VAL A 105 3.54 0.09 6.65
CA VAL A 105 3.78 -1.00 7.60
C VAL A 105 4.91 -0.69 8.58
N ASN A 106 5.86 0.17 8.20
CA ASN A 106 6.90 0.64 9.11
C ASN A 106 7.18 2.13 8.88
N ARG A 107 6.75 2.94 9.85
CA ARG A 107 6.93 4.40 9.86
C ARG A 107 8.36 4.87 10.09
N GLY A 108 9.22 4.02 10.64
CA GLY A 108 10.62 4.37 10.92
C GLY A 108 11.48 4.40 9.65
N ASN A 109 11.16 3.55 8.67
CA ASN A 109 11.92 3.42 7.43
C ASN A 109 11.07 3.66 6.15
N GLY A 110 9.81 4.08 6.28
CA GLY A 110 8.95 4.37 5.12
C GLY A 110 8.60 3.15 4.27
N SER A 111 8.43 1.99 4.90
CA SER A 111 8.11 0.74 4.19
C SER A 111 6.60 0.51 4.05
N TYR A 112 6.18 0.13 2.84
CA TYR A 112 4.79 -0.10 2.46
C TYR A 112 4.54 -1.53 1.99
N LYS A 113 3.28 -1.97 2.12
CA LYS A 113 2.72 -3.14 1.44
C LYS A 113 1.53 -2.73 0.59
N GLY A 114 1.42 -3.26 -0.62
CA GLY A 114 0.39 -2.92 -1.59
C GLY A 114 -0.57 -4.07 -1.81
N TYR A 115 -1.79 -3.74 -2.19
CA TYR A 115 -2.80 -4.69 -2.64
C TYR A 115 -3.71 -4.01 -3.68
N PRO A 116 -4.17 -4.77 -4.70
CA PRO A 116 -5.21 -4.27 -5.59
C PRO A 116 -6.50 -4.04 -4.80
N LEU A 117 -7.20 -2.96 -5.11
CA LEU A 117 -8.53 -2.69 -4.63
C LEU A 117 -9.54 -3.19 -5.66
N SER A 118 -10.57 -3.88 -5.19
CA SER A 118 -11.78 -4.08 -6.00
C SER A 118 -12.55 -2.76 -6.14
N ASP A 119 -13.43 -2.65 -7.13
CA ASP A 119 -14.21 -1.44 -7.41
C ASP A 119 -15.00 -0.95 -6.18
N HIS A 120 -15.54 -1.88 -5.39
CA HIS A 120 -16.28 -1.57 -4.17
C HIS A 120 -15.39 -1.13 -3.00
N GLU A 121 -14.07 -1.33 -3.08
CA GLU A 121 -13.11 -0.93 -2.06
C GLU A 121 -12.40 0.39 -2.38
N ARG A 122 -12.60 0.92 -3.60
CA ARG A 122 -12.02 2.19 -4.02
C ARG A 122 -12.54 3.33 -3.12
N PRO A 123 -11.67 4.18 -2.58
CA PRO A 123 -12.09 5.42 -1.95
C PRO A 123 -12.97 6.25 -2.92
N PRO A 124 -14.03 6.91 -2.44
CA PRO A 124 -14.94 7.68 -3.29
C PRO A 124 -14.26 8.79 -4.11
N HIS A 125 -13.09 9.27 -3.67
CA HIS A 125 -12.32 10.31 -4.35
C HIS A 125 -11.41 9.79 -5.47
N LEU A 126 -11.38 8.47 -5.69
CA LEU A 126 -10.65 7.81 -6.78
C LEU A 126 -11.59 7.25 -7.86
N VAL A 127 -12.88 7.58 -7.77
CA VAL A 127 -13.87 7.29 -8.80
C VAL A 127 -14.03 8.60 -9.57
N ASP A 128 -13.62 8.62 -10.85
CA ASP A 128 -13.92 9.71 -11.77
C ASP A 128 -15.45 9.88 -11.95
#